data_AF-A0A3B8K8T2-F1
#
_entry.id   AF-A0A3B8K8T2-F1
#
_cell.length_a   1.000
_cell.length_b   1.000
_cell.length_c   1.000
_cell.angle_alpha   90.00
_cell.angle_beta   90.00
_cell.angle_gamma   90.00
#
_symmetry.space_group_name_H-M   'P 1'
#
loop_
_entity.id
_entity.type
_entity.pdbx_description
1 polymer ?
#
loop_
_entity_poly.entity_id
_entity_poly.type
_entity_poly.pdbx_seq_one_letter_code
_entity_poly.pdbx_strand_id
1 'polypeptide(L)'
;MAVDVIVMVLRRLLFSAVGLGILFALWWFGGWLLESNPATMSFADFGPFPTIDAVPYMVQSGTLLDASLASGYRLGIGLLLAIVTGIPVGILMGRSNVFRKLSNTPFQFLRMVSPLSWEPIAVIAMPTWDQAIIFLISMAAVWPVAFATAA
;
A
#
# COMPACT_ATOMS: atom_id res chain seq x y z
N MET A 1 36.71 -15.31 -10.32
CA MET A 1 35.39 -15.05 -10.94
C MET A 1 34.26 -15.80 -10.26
N ALA A 2 34.20 -17.15 -10.28
CA ALA A 2 33.12 -17.90 -9.61
C ALA A 2 33.12 -17.77 -8.07
N VAL A 3 34.31 -17.79 -7.44
CA VAL A 3 34.47 -17.64 -5.98
C VAL A 3 34.05 -16.24 -5.51
N ASP A 4 34.39 -15.20 -6.26
CA ASP A 4 34.04 -13.81 -5.93
C ASP A 4 32.52 -13.59 -5.95
N VAL A 5 31.83 -14.21 -6.90
CA VAL A 5 30.36 -14.18 -7.00
C VAL A 5 29.72 -14.90 -5.80
N ILE A 6 30.23 -16.06 -5.41
CA ILE A 6 29.74 -16.81 -4.24
C ILE A 6 29.92 -15.99 -2.96
N VAL A 7 31.09 -15.40 -2.75
CA VAL A 7 31.39 -14.55 -1.58
C VAL A 7 30.49 -13.33 -1.54
N MET A 8 30.24 -12.69 -2.69
CA MET A 8 29.32 -11.55 -2.80
C MET A 8 27.88 -11.93 -2.43
N VAL A 9 27.37 -13.06 -2.93
CA VAL A 9 26.03 -13.56 -2.62
C VAL A 9 25.90 -13.92 -1.14
N LEU A 10 26.86 -14.65 -0.58
CA LEU A 10 26.86 -15.02 0.84
C LEU A 10 26.89 -13.79 1.75
N ARG A 11 27.72 -12.79 1.43
CA ARG A 11 27.79 -11.53 2.18
C ARG A 11 26.47 -10.77 2.13
N ARG A 12 25.80 -10.74 0.97
CA ARG A 12 24.48 -10.10 0.82
C ARG A 12 23.41 -10.81 1.65
N LEU A 13 23.35 -12.13 1.56
CA LEU A 13 22.40 -12.94 2.35
C LEU A 13 22.65 -12.78 3.86
N LEU A 14 23.91 -12.75 4.29
CA LEU A 14 24.28 -12.52 5.68
C LEU A 14 23.76 -11.17 6.18
N PHE A 15 24.03 -10.07 5.46
CA PHE A 15 23.53 -8.76 5.89
C PHE A 15 22.01 -8.67 5.89
N SER A 16 21.33 -9.27 4.91
CA SER A 16 19.88 -9.34 4.89
C SER A 16 19.33 -10.14 6.08
N ALA A 17 19.90 -11.31 6.37
CA ALA A 17 19.50 -12.13 7.50
C ALA A 17 19.73 -11.44 8.85
N VAL A 18 20.88 -10.79 9.02
CA VAL A 18 21.20 -10.01 10.22
C VAL A 18 20.22 -8.84 10.37
N GLY A 19 19.96 -8.08 9.30
CA GLY A 19 19.00 -6.98 9.33
C GLY A 19 17.58 -7.43 9.70
N LEU A 20 17.10 -8.52 9.09
CA LEU A 20 15.80 -9.12 9.42
C LEU A 20 15.77 -9.66 10.85
N GLY A 21 16.86 -10.28 11.32
CA GLY A 21 16.98 -10.76 12.68
C GLY A 21 16.93 -9.63 13.72
N ILE A 22 17.59 -8.50 13.46
CA ILE A 22 17.51 -7.31 14.32
C ILE A 22 16.08 -6.78 14.34
N LEU A 23 15.45 -6.63 13.17
CA LEU A 23 14.06 -6.16 13.09
C LEU A 23 13.10 -7.07 13.86
N PHE A 24 13.24 -8.39 13.68
CA PHE A 24 12.43 -9.37 14.39
C PHE A 24 12.68 -9.33 15.90
N ALA A 25 13.92 -9.20 16.33
CA ALA A 25 14.26 -9.08 17.75
C ALA A 25 13.68 -7.81 18.38
N LEU A 26 13.72 -6.68 17.67
CA LEU A 26 13.08 -5.44 18.11
C LEU A 26 11.55 -5.56 18.17
N TRP A 27 10.93 -6.20 17.17
CA TRP A 27 9.50 -6.45 17.16
C TRP A 27 9.06 -7.39 18.29
N TRP A 28 9.80 -8.49 18.49
CA TRP A 28 9.64 -9.42 19.60
C TRP A 28 9.73 -8.70 20.95
N PHE A 29 10.79 -7.91 21.14
CA PHE A 29 11.02 -7.16 22.36
C PHE A 29 9.91 -6.14 22.63
N GLY A 30 9.41 -5.46 21.59
CA GLY A 30 8.25 -4.59 21.68
C GLY A 30 6.98 -5.33 22.15
N GLY A 31 6.70 -6.51 21.58
CA GLY A 31 5.59 -7.35 22.02
C GLY A 31 5.70 -7.76 23.50
N TRP A 32 6.90 -8.16 23.93
CA TRP A 32 7.16 -8.51 25.33
C TRP A 32 6.98 -7.31 26.28
N LEU A 33 7.39 -6.10 25.88
CA LEU A 33 7.15 -4.88 26.66
C LEU A 33 5.65 -4.58 26.81
N LEU A 34 4.86 -4.83 25.75
CA LEU A 34 3.40 -4.63 25.77
C LEU A 34 2.71 -5.63 26.71
N GLU A 35 3.12 -6.90 26.69
CA GLU A 35 2.60 -7.97 27.55
C GLU A 35 2.94 -7.76 29.03
N SER A 36 4.15 -7.26 29.31
CA SER A 36 4.65 -7.08 30.69
C SER A 36 3.95 -5.96 31.47
N ASN A 37 3.13 -5.13 30.81
CA ASN A 37 2.44 -4.00 31.44
C ASN A 37 0.91 -4.17 31.34
N PRO A 38 0.19 -4.26 32.47
CA PRO A 38 -1.27 -4.41 32.49
C PRO A 38 -2.04 -3.35 31.72
N ALA A 39 -1.52 -2.13 31.57
CA ALA A 39 -2.16 -1.05 30.83
C ALA A 39 -2.06 -1.21 29.30
N THR A 40 -1.09 -2.00 28.80
CA THR A 40 -0.83 -2.17 27.36
C THR A 40 -1.01 -3.60 26.87
N MET A 41 -1.34 -4.54 27.75
CA MET A 41 -1.46 -5.96 27.45
C MET A 41 -2.47 -6.27 26.32
N SER A 42 -3.50 -5.43 26.13
CA SER A 42 -4.44 -5.57 25.00
C SER A 42 -3.79 -5.40 23.62
N PHE A 43 -2.58 -4.85 23.56
CA PHE A 43 -1.79 -4.70 22.33
C PHE A 43 -0.72 -5.80 22.19
N ALA A 44 -0.61 -6.74 23.14
CA ALA A 44 0.38 -7.82 23.06
C ALA A 44 0.16 -8.76 21.87
N ASP A 45 -1.08 -8.86 21.38
CA ASP A 45 -1.46 -9.63 20.19
C ASP A 45 -0.77 -9.14 18.90
N PHE A 46 -0.25 -7.89 18.89
CA PHE A 46 0.58 -7.37 17.78
C PHE A 46 2.00 -7.95 17.76
N GLY A 47 2.36 -8.81 18.72
CA GLY A 47 3.63 -9.54 18.73
C GLY A 47 3.71 -10.62 17.64
N PRO A 48 4.92 -11.06 17.26
CA PRO A 48 5.11 -11.99 16.15
C PRO A 48 4.56 -13.40 16.39
N PHE A 49 4.67 -13.98 17.60
CA PHE A 49 4.12 -15.32 17.85
C PHE A 49 2.58 -15.32 17.90
N PRO A 50 1.91 -14.41 18.64
CA PRO A 50 0.45 -14.30 18.57
C PRO A 50 -0.07 -14.09 17.14
N THR A 51 0.64 -13.29 16.34
CA THR A 51 0.31 -13.08 14.93
C THR A 51 0.38 -14.37 14.11
N ILE A 52 1.44 -15.18 14.29
CA ILE A 52 1.60 -16.46 13.59
C ILE A 52 0.53 -17.46 14.04
N ASP A 53 0.25 -17.53 15.33
CA ASP A 53 -0.72 -18.45 15.92
C ASP A 53 -2.16 -18.12 15.49
N ALA A 54 -2.44 -16.85 15.16
CA ALA A 54 -3.74 -16.43 14.63
C ALA A 54 -3.99 -16.89 13.18
N VAL A 55 -2.95 -17.13 12.37
CA VAL A 55 -3.10 -17.45 10.94
C VAL A 55 -3.96 -18.69 10.69
N PRO A 56 -3.71 -19.86 11.32
CA PRO A 56 -4.55 -21.04 11.09
C PRO A 56 -6.02 -20.82 11.44
N TYR A 57 -6.28 -20.06 12.50
CA TYR A 57 -7.65 -19.71 12.91
C TYR A 57 -8.31 -18.79 11.87
N MET A 58 -7.64 -17.73 11.43
CA MET A 58 -8.17 -16.78 10.43
C MET A 58 -8.43 -17.43 9.06
N VAL A 59 -7.64 -18.44 8.70
CA VAL A 59 -7.86 -19.23 7.47
C VAL A 59 -9.08 -20.13 7.63
N GLN A 60 -9.19 -20.85 8.75
CA GLN A 60 -10.31 -21.76 9.00
C GLN A 60 -11.64 -21.02 9.18
N SER A 61 -11.62 -19.84 9.80
CA SER A 61 -12.81 -19.01 10.00
C SER A 61 -13.31 -18.32 8.73
N GLY A 62 -12.55 -18.37 7.63
CA GLY A 62 -12.84 -17.65 6.38
C GLY A 62 -12.54 -16.15 6.44
N THR A 63 -12.25 -15.59 7.62
CA THR A 63 -12.05 -14.15 7.83
C THR A 63 -10.89 -13.60 7.00
N LEU A 64 -9.80 -14.36 6.84
CA LEU A 64 -8.68 -13.95 5.99
C LEU A 64 -9.11 -13.79 4.52
N LEU A 65 -9.91 -14.73 4.02
CA LEU A 65 -10.40 -14.72 2.64
C LEU A 65 -11.37 -13.57 2.43
N ASP A 66 -12.35 -13.40 3.34
CA ASP A 66 -13.33 -12.32 3.25
C ASP A 66 -12.67 -10.94 3.27
N ALA A 67 -11.71 -10.72 4.19
CA ALA A 67 -10.96 -9.48 4.26
C ALA A 67 -10.12 -9.22 2.98
N SER A 68 -9.51 -10.28 2.44
CA SER A 68 -8.72 -10.22 1.20
C SER A 68 -9.59 -9.90 -0.01
N LEU A 69 -10.77 -10.52 -0.11
CA LEU A 69 -11.74 -10.27 -1.18
C LEU A 69 -12.33 -8.86 -1.08
N ALA A 70 -12.68 -8.40 0.12
CA ALA A 70 -13.17 -7.04 0.33
C ALA A 70 -12.12 -5.99 -0.06
N SER A 71 -10.86 -6.20 0.34
CA SER A 71 -9.74 -5.34 -0.06
C SER A 71 -9.51 -5.37 -1.57
N GLY A 72 -9.51 -6.57 -2.16
CA GLY A 72 -9.35 -6.77 -3.61
C GLY A 72 -10.47 -6.13 -4.43
N TYR A 73 -11.71 -6.19 -3.95
CA TYR A 73 -12.86 -5.53 -4.57
C TYR A 73 -12.65 -4.01 -4.65
N ARG A 74 -12.33 -3.36 -3.52
CA ARG A 74 -12.10 -1.91 -3.48
C ARG A 74 -10.94 -1.51 -4.38
N LEU A 75 -9.85 -2.28 -4.35
CA LEU A 75 -8.68 -2.06 -5.20
C LEU A 75 -9.04 -2.20 -6.69
N GLY A 76 -9.75 -3.27 -7.05
CA GLY A 76 -10.15 -3.53 -8.43
C GLY A 76 -11.06 -2.45 -9.00
N ILE A 77 -12.09 -2.05 -8.26
CA ILE A 77 -13.01 -0.97 -8.69
C ILE A 77 -12.29 0.37 -8.74
N GLY A 78 -11.49 0.71 -7.72
CA GLY A 78 -10.74 1.95 -7.69
C GLY A 78 -9.77 2.09 -8.87
N LEU A 79 -9.05 1.01 -9.20
CA LEU A 79 -8.17 0.95 -10.37
C LEU A 79 -8.95 1.03 -11.68
N LEU A 80 -10.08 0.34 -11.80
CA LEU A 80 -10.91 0.38 -13.01
C LEU A 80 -11.40 1.81 -13.28
N LEU A 81 -11.86 2.53 -12.25
CA LEU A 81 -12.25 3.93 -12.38
C LEU A 81 -11.08 4.83 -12.79
N ALA A 82 -9.89 4.61 -12.21
CA ALA A 82 -8.67 5.33 -12.61
C ALA A 82 -8.28 5.05 -14.05
N ILE A 83 -8.49 3.83 -14.55
CA ILE A 83 -8.22 3.45 -15.94
C ILE A 83 -9.21 4.13 -16.88
N VAL A 84 -10.50 4.02 -16.58
CA VAL A 84 -11.59 4.59 -17.40
C VAL A 84 -11.46 6.12 -17.53
N THR A 85 -10.97 6.79 -16.49
CA THR A 85 -10.79 8.25 -16.49
C THR A 85 -9.39 8.68 -16.95
N GLY A 86 -8.35 7.99 -16.50
CA GLY A 86 -6.95 8.32 -16.75
C GLY A 86 -6.52 8.08 -18.19
N ILE A 87 -6.98 6.99 -18.83
CA ILE A 87 -6.63 6.70 -20.23
C ILE A 87 -7.11 7.83 -21.16
N PRO A 88 -8.38 8.26 -21.15
CA PRO A 88 -8.83 9.38 -21.97
C PRO A 88 -8.03 10.67 -21.74
N VAL A 89 -7.76 11.01 -20.47
CA VAL A 89 -6.95 12.18 -20.10
C VAL A 89 -5.54 12.06 -20.66
N GLY A 90 -4.92 10.88 -20.54
CA GLY A 90 -3.59 10.61 -21.07
C GLY A 90 -3.52 10.71 -22.60
N ILE A 91 -4.50 10.15 -23.31
CA ILE A 91 -4.60 10.27 -24.78
C ILE A 91 -4.72 11.75 -25.19
N LEU A 92 -5.54 12.54 -24.49
CA LEU A 92 -5.67 13.98 -24.75
C LEU A 92 -4.35 14.73 -24.51
N MET A 93 -3.62 14.38 -23.46
CA MET A 93 -2.29 14.93 -23.17
C MET A 93 -1.25 14.56 -24.25
N GLY A 94 -1.29 13.33 -24.77
CA GLY A 94 -0.39 12.88 -25.83
C GLY A 94 -0.70 13.53 -27.18
N ARG A 95 -1.98 13.75 -27.49
CA ARG A 95 -2.41 14.31 -28.79
C ARG A 95 -2.38 15.83 -28.88
N SER A 96 -2.58 16.55 -27.77
CA SER A 96 -2.68 18.02 -27.77
C SER A 96 -1.56 18.67 -26.97
N ASN A 97 -0.67 19.39 -27.68
CA ASN A 97 0.39 20.18 -27.05
C ASN A 97 -0.13 21.26 -26.09
N VAL A 98 -1.33 21.80 -26.35
CA VAL A 98 -1.97 22.79 -25.45
C VAL A 98 -2.43 22.10 -24.17
N PHE A 99 -3.17 20.98 -24.30
CA PHE A 99 -3.66 20.25 -23.14
C PHE A 99 -2.52 19.73 -22.27
N ARG A 100 -1.44 19.23 -22.89
CA ARG A 100 -0.22 18.79 -22.19
C ARG A 100 0.41 19.90 -21.35
N LYS A 101 0.48 21.13 -21.88
CA LYS A 101 1.03 22.28 -21.14
C LYS A 101 0.11 22.69 -19.99
N LEU A 102 -1.21 22.68 -20.22
CA LEU A 102 -2.21 23.02 -19.20
C LEU A 102 -2.25 22.00 -18.05
N SER A 103 -2.12 20.70 -18.33
CA SER A 103 -2.20 19.65 -17.33
C SER A 103 -0.90 19.43 -16.55
N ASN A 104 0.25 19.87 -17.10
CA ASN A 104 1.56 19.68 -16.47
C ASN A 104 1.64 20.33 -15.07
N THR A 105 1.23 21.60 -14.93
CA THR A 105 1.31 22.30 -13.65
C THR A 105 0.40 21.66 -12.58
N PRO A 106 -0.91 21.43 -12.83
CA PRO A 106 -1.78 20.72 -11.88
C PRO A 106 -1.23 19.36 -11.47
N PHE A 107 -0.70 18.59 -12.42
CA PHE A 107 -0.10 17.30 -12.11
C PHE A 107 1.09 17.40 -11.16
N GLN A 108 1.98 18.37 -11.36
CA GLN A 108 3.15 18.54 -10.48
C GLN A 108 2.74 18.83 -9.03
N PHE A 109 1.60 19.50 -8.81
CA PHE A 109 1.03 19.64 -7.47
C PHE A 109 0.38 18.33 -6.98
N LEU A 110 -0.48 17.73 -7.79
CA LEU A 110 -1.26 16.55 -7.40
C LEU A 110 -0.39 15.33 -7.11
N ARG A 111 0.73 15.16 -7.82
CA ARG A 111 1.69 14.06 -7.57
C ARG A 111 2.44 14.19 -6.24
N MET A 112 2.52 15.39 -5.67
CA MET A 112 3.19 15.65 -4.39
C MET A 112 2.21 15.51 -3.21
N VAL A 113 0.91 15.52 -3.47
CA VAL A 113 -0.12 15.31 -2.45
C VAL A 113 -0.27 13.82 -2.21
N SER A 114 -0.07 13.39 -0.97
CA SER A 114 -0.34 12.01 -0.60
C SER A 114 -1.82 11.71 -0.79
N PRO A 115 -2.20 10.59 -1.42
CA PRO A 115 -3.59 10.16 -1.49
C PRO A 115 -4.24 10.10 -0.10
N LEU A 116 -3.48 9.75 0.95
CA LEU A 116 -3.98 9.74 2.34
C LEU A 116 -4.39 11.12 2.84
N SER A 117 -3.80 12.21 2.31
CA SER A 117 -4.24 13.57 2.65
C SER A 117 -5.68 13.87 2.20
N TRP A 118 -6.23 13.07 1.28
CA TRP A 118 -7.62 13.18 0.84
C TRP A 118 -8.61 12.43 1.73
N GLU A 119 -8.14 11.61 2.68
CA GLU A 119 -9.00 10.77 3.53
C GLU A 119 -10.09 11.57 4.26
N PRO A 120 -9.83 12.72 4.92
CA PRO A 120 -10.88 13.46 5.61
C PRO A 120 -12.00 13.92 4.67
N ILE A 121 -11.64 14.35 3.46
CA ILE A 121 -12.60 14.78 2.43
C ILE A 121 -13.41 13.57 1.95
N ALA A 122 -12.73 12.45 1.69
CA ALA A 122 -13.37 11.23 1.21
C ALA A 122 -14.38 10.67 2.22
N VAL A 123 -14.02 10.63 3.51
CA VAL A 123 -14.91 10.10 4.56
C VAL A 123 -16.13 10.98 4.79
N ILE A 124 -16.00 12.31 4.65
CA ILE A 124 -17.12 13.24 4.79
C ILE A 124 -18.01 13.24 3.54
N ALA A 125 -17.42 13.14 2.35
CA ALA A 125 -18.15 13.22 1.08
C ALA A 125 -18.83 11.91 0.68
N MET A 126 -18.27 10.76 1.07
CA MET A 126 -18.76 9.45 0.64
C MET A 126 -19.74 8.87 1.67
N PRO A 127 -20.89 8.33 1.22
CA PRO A 127 -21.87 7.68 2.09
C PRO A 127 -21.34 6.48 2.88
N THR A 128 -20.32 5.79 2.37
CA THR A 128 -19.77 4.57 2.98
C THR A 128 -18.24 4.58 2.97
N TRP A 129 -17.65 3.87 3.93
CA TRP A 129 -16.20 3.68 4.00
C TRP A 129 -15.62 3.00 2.77
N ASP A 130 -16.32 2.03 2.19
CA ASP A 130 -15.86 1.35 0.97
C ASP A 130 -15.76 2.33 -0.21
N GLN A 131 -16.74 3.23 -0.37
CA GLN A 131 -16.71 4.27 -1.40
C GLN A 131 -15.58 5.28 -1.18
N ALA A 132 -15.32 5.66 0.08
CA ALA A 132 -14.17 6.50 0.42
C ALA A 132 -12.85 5.84 0.00
N ILE A 133 -12.63 4.57 0.34
CA ILE A 133 -11.42 3.83 -0.04
C ILE A 133 -11.29 3.73 -1.57
N ILE A 134 -12.37 3.38 -2.27
CA ILE A 134 -12.38 3.31 -3.75
C ILE A 134 -11.98 4.65 -4.35
N PHE A 135 -12.56 5.77 -3.86
CA PHE A 135 -12.21 7.12 -4.31
C PHE A 135 -10.72 7.44 -4.09
N LEU A 136 -10.17 7.13 -2.91
CA LEU A 136 -8.76 7.38 -2.60
C LEU A 136 -7.83 6.58 -3.54
N ILE A 137 -8.16 5.32 -3.80
CA ILE A 137 -7.42 4.48 -4.75
C ILE A 137 -7.49 5.06 -6.17
N SER A 138 -8.67 5.48 -6.62
CA SER A 138 -8.84 6.10 -7.93
C SER A 138 -8.03 7.39 -8.07
N MET A 139 -8.08 8.26 -7.07
CA MET A 139 -7.32 9.52 -7.07
C MET A 139 -5.81 9.29 -7.03
N ALA A 140 -5.36 8.26 -6.30
CA ALA A 140 -3.95 7.86 -6.29
C ALA A 140 -3.47 7.36 -7.66
N ALA A 141 -4.30 6.59 -8.36
CA ALA A 141 -3.91 5.88 -9.57
C ALA A 141 -4.19 6.65 -10.88
N VAL A 142 -5.14 7.58 -10.92
CA VAL A 142 -5.57 8.26 -12.16
C VAL A 142 -4.43 9.00 -12.86
N TRP A 143 -3.58 9.69 -12.09
CA TRP A 143 -2.47 10.46 -12.65
C TRP A 143 -1.34 9.58 -13.20
N PRO A 144 -0.81 8.58 -12.45
CA PRO A 144 0.10 7.59 -13.01
C PRO A 144 -0.42 6.95 -14.30
N VAL A 145 -1.70 6.56 -14.34
CA VAL A 145 -2.30 5.96 -15.54
C VAL A 145 -2.35 6.94 -16.71
N ALA A 146 -2.80 8.17 -16.48
CA ALA A 146 -2.85 9.20 -17.51
C ALA A 146 -1.45 9.49 -18.09
N PHE A 147 -0.43 9.62 -17.24
CA PHE A 147 0.94 9.88 -17.69
C PHE A 147 1.56 8.69 -18.42
N ALA A 148 1.35 7.47 -17.94
CA ALA A 148 1.79 6.26 -18.64
C ALA A 148 1.15 6.13 -20.02
N THR A 149 -0.08 6.65 -20.19
CA THR A 149 -0.80 6.65 -21.47
C THR A 149 -0.37 7.80 -22.39
N ALA A 150 0.11 8.92 -21.84
CA ALA A 150 0.50 10.11 -22.59
C ALA A 150 1.95 10.04 -23.15
N ALA A 151 2.75 9.11 -22.65
CA ALA A 151 4.15 8.87 -23.05
C ALA A 151 4.24 8.21 -24.43
#